data_AF-A0A2K5ILT2-F1
#
_entry.id   AF-A0A2K5ILT2-F1
#
_cell.length_a   1.000
_cell.length_b   1.000
_cell.length_c   1.000
_cell.angle_alpha   90.00
_cell.angle_beta   90.00
_cell.angle_gamma   90.00
#
_symmetry.space_group_name_H-M   'P 1'
#
loop_
_entity.id
_entity.type
_entity.pdbx_description
1 polymer ?
#
loop_
_entity_poly.entity_id
_entity_poly.type
_entity_poly.pdbx_seq_one_letter_code
_entity_poly.pdbx_strand_id
1 'polypeptide(L)'
;MRKVKKLRLDKENTGSWRSFSLNSEGAERMATTGTPTADRGDAAATDDPAARFQVQKHSWDGLRSIIHGSRKYSGLIVNKAPHDFQFVQKTDESGPHSHRLYYLGMPYGSRENSLLYSEIPKKVRKEALLLLSWKQMLDHFQATPHHGVYSREEELLRERKRLGVFGITSYDFHSESGLFLFQASNSLFHCRDGGKNGFMVSPMKPLEIKTQCSGPRMDPKICPADPAFFSFINNSDLWVANIETGEERRLTFCHQGLSNVLDDPKSAGVATFVIQEEFDRFTGYWWCPTASWEGSEDLKTLRILYEEVDESEVEVIHVPSPALEERKTDSYRYPRTGSKNPKIALKLAEFQTDSQGKIVSTQEKELVQPFSSLFPKVEYIARAGWTRDGKYAWAMFLDRPQQWLQLVLLPPALFIPSTENEEQRLASARAVPRNVQPYVVYEEVTNVWINVHDIFYPFPQSEGEDELCFLRANECKTGFCHLYKVTAILKSQGYDWSEPFSPREGEQSLMNAVDSHSRFKCGLK
;
A
#
# COMPACT_ATOMS: atom_id res chain seq x y z
N MET A 1 9.26 47.76 26.32
CA MET A 1 10.17 48.51 25.42
C MET A 1 11.29 47.60 24.93
N ARG A 2 11.18 47.04 23.72
CA ARG A 2 12.28 46.38 23.01
C ARG A 2 12.16 46.72 21.52
N LYS A 3 13.27 47.23 20.96
CA LYS A 3 13.38 47.95 19.68
C LYS A 3 13.15 47.02 18.48
N VAL A 4 12.23 47.42 17.61
CA VAL A 4 12.08 46.90 16.24
C VAL A 4 13.18 47.53 15.37
N LYS A 5 14.06 46.71 14.79
CA LYS A 5 15.00 47.17 13.76
C LYS A 5 14.24 47.29 12.43
N LYS A 6 13.98 48.53 12.00
CA LYS A 6 13.57 48.88 10.63
C LYS A 6 14.75 48.63 9.69
N LEU A 7 14.56 47.77 8.68
CA LEU A 7 15.46 47.67 7.53
C LEU A 7 15.16 48.85 6.58
N ARG A 8 16.18 49.67 6.32
CA ARG A 8 16.20 50.71 5.28
C ARG A 8 16.43 50.02 3.93
N LEU A 9 15.59 50.30 2.95
CA LEU A 9 15.87 50.02 1.54
C LEU A 9 16.71 51.18 1.01
N ASP A 10 18.00 50.94 0.78
CA ASP A 10 18.82 51.83 -0.03
C ASP A 10 18.59 51.49 -1.51
N LYS A 11 18.09 52.50 -2.23
CA LYS A 11 18.06 52.56 -3.70
C LYS A 11 19.48 52.88 -4.17
N GLU A 12 20.05 52.03 -5.02
CA GLU A 12 20.91 52.37 -6.18
C GLU A 12 21.70 51.13 -6.66
N ASN A 13 21.13 50.40 -7.63
CA ASN A 13 21.86 49.90 -8.80
C ASN A 13 20.85 49.28 -9.78
N THR A 14 20.42 50.09 -10.74
CA THR A 14 19.45 49.77 -11.79
C THR A 14 20.16 49.07 -12.95
N GLY A 15 20.20 47.73 -12.92
CA GLY A 15 20.50 46.88 -14.07
C GLY A 15 19.20 46.36 -14.70
N SER A 16 18.90 46.83 -15.91
CA SER A 16 17.69 46.57 -16.70
C SER A 16 17.38 45.07 -16.90
N TRP A 17 16.26 44.58 -16.33
CA TRP A 17 15.57 43.37 -16.77
C TRP A 17 14.49 43.76 -17.78
N ARG A 18 14.66 43.43 -19.06
CA ARG A 18 13.60 43.55 -20.06
C ARG A 18 12.68 42.33 -19.97
N SER A 19 11.44 42.56 -19.57
CA SER A 19 10.31 41.65 -19.76
C SER A 19 9.92 41.61 -21.24
N PHE A 20 9.88 40.42 -21.83
CA PHE A 20 9.25 40.22 -23.13
C PHE A 20 7.75 40.06 -22.93
N SER A 21 6.99 41.07 -23.37
CA SER A 21 5.54 41.00 -23.52
C SER A 21 5.21 40.22 -24.78
N LEU A 22 4.42 39.15 -24.63
CA LEU A 22 3.71 38.49 -25.74
C LEU A 22 2.55 39.39 -26.17
N ASN A 23 2.69 40.06 -27.31
CA ASN A 23 1.55 40.66 -27.99
C ASN A 23 0.87 39.59 -28.86
N SER A 24 -0.40 39.38 -28.53
CA SER A 24 -1.41 38.62 -29.26
C SER A 24 -1.83 39.40 -30.51
N GLU A 25 -1.55 38.86 -31.70
CA GLU A 25 -2.38 39.04 -32.89
C GLU A 25 -2.45 37.72 -33.64
N GLY A 26 -3.67 37.30 -34.00
CA GLY A 26 -3.91 36.20 -34.94
C GLY A 26 -4.39 34.88 -34.32
N ALA A 27 -5.63 34.86 -33.84
CA ALA A 27 -6.39 33.62 -33.75
C ALA A 27 -7.00 33.32 -35.13
N GLU A 28 -6.80 32.11 -35.69
CA GLU A 28 -7.83 31.43 -36.48
C GLU A 28 -7.52 29.94 -36.76
N ARG A 29 -8.30 29.09 -36.09
CA ARG A 29 -9.02 27.87 -36.52
C ARG A 29 -8.43 26.83 -37.50
N MET A 30 -8.49 25.59 -36.98
CA MET A 30 -9.13 24.36 -37.51
C MET A 30 -8.41 23.37 -38.47
N ALA A 31 -8.41 22.13 -37.96
CA ALA A 31 -8.91 20.88 -38.55
C ALA A 31 -8.13 20.15 -39.67
N THR A 32 -7.65 18.97 -39.23
CA THR A 32 -7.58 17.64 -39.85
C THR A 32 -8.16 17.34 -41.24
N THR A 33 -7.41 16.45 -41.92
CA THR A 33 -7.74 15.39 -42.89
C THR A 33 -8.01 15.74 -44.36
N GLY A 34 -7.13 15.25 -45.24
CA GLY A 34 -7.32 15.13 -46.69
C GLY A 34 -6.01 14.75 -47.40
N THR A 35 -5.97 13.55 -47.96
CA THR A 35 -4.88 12.95 -48.76
C THR A 35 -4.45 13.83 -49.95
N PRO A 36 -3.16 13.95 -50.29
CA PRO A 36 -2.76 14.49 -51.59
C PRO A 36 -2.54 13.34 -52.59
N THR A 37 -3.43 13.25 -53.57
CA THR A 37 -3.13 12.67 -54.88
C THR A 37 -1.97 13.42 -55.52
N ALA A 38 -1.09 12.66 -56.16
CA ALA A 38 0.10 13.14 -56.84
C ALA A 38 -0.21 14.25 -57.85
N ASP A 39 0.46 15.39 -57.69
CA ASP A 39 0.96 16.12 -58.84
C ASP A 39 2.35 16.68 -58.48
N ARG A 40 3.34 16.31 -59.28
CA ARG A 40 4.74 16.70 -59.10
C ARG A 40 4.88 18.16 -59.49
N GLY A 41 4.72 19.04 -58.50
CA GLY A 41 5.22 20.41 -58.54
C GLY A 41 6.36 20.55 -57.54
N ASP A 42 7.59 20.60 -58.04
CA ASP A 42 8.80 20.90 -57.28
C ASP A 42 8.64 22.18 -56.44
N ALA A 43 8.40 22.02 -55.15
CA ALA A 43 8.67 23.02 -54.14
C ALA A 43 9.55 22.36 -53.08
N ALA A 44 10.81 22.15 -53.44
CA ALA A 44 11.87 21.85 -52.49
C ALA A 44 11.86 22.94 -51.41
N ALA A 45 11.39 22.61 -50.21
CA ALA A 45 11.73 23.39 -49.04
C ALA A 45 13.26 23.35 -48.95
N THR A 46 13.89 24.45 -49.33
CA THR A 46 15.32 24.66 -49.20
C THR A 46 15.63 24.63 -47.70
N ASP A 47 15.97 23.45 -47.19
CA ASP A 47 16.67 23.30 -45.92
C ASP A 47 18.05 23.92 -46.13
N ASP A 48 18.13 25.25 -46.04
CA ASP A 48 19.35 26.01 -46.20
C ASP A 48 20.36 25.49 -45.16
N PRO A 49 21.41 24.78 -45.57
CA PRO A 49 22.39 24.22 -44.64
C PRO A 49 23.06 25.31 -43.81
N ALA A 50 23.05 26.56 -44.29
CA ALA A 50 23.62 27.72 -43.62
C ALA A 50 22.72 28.28 -42.50
N ALA A 51 21.44 27.93 -42.44
CA ALA A 51 20.50 28.40 -41.42
C ALA A 51 20.36 27.43 -40.22
N ARG A 52 21.13 26.34 -40.19
CA ARG A 52 21.04 25.34 -39.11
C ARG A 52 21.63 25.88 -37.81
N PHE A 53 20.80 25.91 -36.76
CA PHE A 53 21.24 26.25 -35.41
C PHE A 53 22.34 25.29 -34.94
N GLN A 54 23.54 25.82 -34.69
CA GLN A 54 24.62 25.09 -34.04
C GLN A 54 24.61 25.36 -32.54
N VAL A 55 24.43 24.30 -31.77
CA VAL A 55 24.63 24.35 -30.32
C VAL A 55 26.06 24.79 -30.01
N GLN A 56 26.22 25.59 -28.96
CA GLN A 56 27.54 25.98 -28.49
C GLN A 56 28.33 24.72 -28.07
N LYS A 57 29.53 24.55 -28.65
CA LYS A 57 30.43 23.45 -28.29
C LYS A 57 31.13 23.79 -26.98
N HIS A 58 30.74 23.12 -25.91
CA HIS A 58 31.37 23.25 -24.60
C HIS A 58 32.40 22.14 -24.38
N SER A 59 33.44 22.42 -23.60
CA SER A 59 34.28 21.36 -23.03
C SER A 59 33.50 20.53 -22.01
N TRP A 60 34.03 19.38 -21.64
CA TRP A 60 33.47 18.55 -20.57
C TRP A 60 33.29 19.32 -19.26
N ASP A 61 34.30 20.08 -18.84
CA ASP A 61 34.21 20.91 -17.63
C ASP A 61 33.22 22.08 -17.79
N GLY A 62 33.10 22.63 -19.00
CA GLY A 62 32.09 23.63 -19.33
C GLY A 62 30.66 23.09 -19.13
N LEU A 63 30.37 21.90 -19.66
CA LEU A 63 29.09 21.22 -19.45
C LEU A 63 28.86 20.89 -17.98
N ARG A 64 29.88 20.40 -17.26
CA ARG A 64 29.79 20.11 -15.82
C ARG A 64 29.43 21.36 -15.02
N SER A 65 30.05 22.50 -15.33
CA SER A 65 29.77 23.78 -14.67
C SER A 65 28.35 24.27 -14.96
N ILE A 66 27.89 24.18 -16.22
CA ILE A 66 26.52 24.52 -16.62
C ILE A 66 25.50 23.68 -15.83
N ILE A 67 25.69 22.36 -15.79
CA ILE A 67 24.80 21.45 -15.06
C ILE A 67 24.82 21.76 -13.56
N HIS A 68 26.00 21.94 -12.97
CA HIS A 68 26.13 22.25 -11.55
C HIS A 68 25.44 23.58 -11.20
N GLY A 69 25.65 24.62 -12.01
CA GLY A 69 25.00 25.92 -11.86
C GLY A 69 23.48 25.83 -11.93
N SER A 70 22.95 25.05 -12.89
CA SER A 70 21.51 24.83 -13.04
C SER A 70 20.87 24.12 -11.83
N ARG A 71 21.61 23.23 -11.16
CA ARG A 71 21.10 22.44 -10.01
C ARG A 71 21.22 23.15 -8.67
N LYS A 72 22.08 24.17 -8.54
CA LYS A 72 22.36 24.87 -7.29
C LYS A 72 21.11 25.49 -6.64
N TYR A 73 20.20 26.04 -7.45
CA TYR A 73 18.95 26.63 -6.97
C TYR A 73 17.78 25.63 -6.98
N SER A 74 17.80 24.67 -7.91
CA SER A 74 16.79 23.60 -7.96
C SER A 74 16.84 22.69 -6.73
N GLY A 75 18.00 22.51 -6.09
CA GLY A 75 18.11 21.75 -4.84
C GLY A 75 17.25 22.27 -3.67
N LEU A 76 16.84 23.55 -3.70
CA LEU A 76 15.88 24.13 -2.74
C LEU A 76 14.41 23.82 -3.11
N ILE A 77 14.15 23.47 -4.36
CA ILE A 77 12.82 23.19 -4.93
C ILE A 77 12.47 21.69 -4.85
N VAL A 78 13.47 20.81 -4.73
CA VAL A 78 13.30 19.34 -4.69
C VAL A 78 12.75 18.82 -3.35
N ASN A 79 12.23 19.68 -2.49
CA ASN A 79 11.58 19.24 -1.26
C ASN A 79 10.23 18.58 -1.59
N LYS A 80 10.11 17.28 -1.31
CA LYS A 80 8.83 16.53 -1.33
C LYS A 80 7.77 17.30 -0.54
N ALA A 81 6.66 17.58 -1.20
CA ALA A 81 5.52 18.26 -0.61
C ALA A 81 4.92 17.41 0.53
N PRO A 82 4.19 18.05 1.48
CA PRO A 82 3.41 17.33 2.48
C PRO A 82 2.49 16.27 1.87
N HIS A 83 2.50 15.07 2.43
CA HIS A 83 1.72 13.91 1.97
C HIS A 83 1.32 13.03 3.16
N ASP A 84 0.54 11.97 2.90
CA ASP A 84 0.02 11.04 3.90
C ASP A 84 -0.73 11.77 5.02
N PHE A 85 -1.76 12.52 4.63
CA PHE A 85 -2.52 13.36 5.55
C PHE A 85 -3.47 12.55 6.44
N GLN A 86 -3.52 12.90 7.73
CA GLN A 86 -4.51 12.38 8.68
C GLN A 86 -5.19 13.52 9.44
N PHE A 87 -6.51 13.61 9.34
CA PHE A 87 -7.33 14.59 10.06
C PHE A 87 -7.83 14.00 11.38
N VAL A 88 -7.51 14.67 12.49
CA VAL A 88 -8.02 14.31 13.82
C VAL A 88 -8.77 15.49 14.41
N GLN A 89 -10.05 15.28 14.73
CA GLN A 89 -10.91 16.31 15.33
C GLN A 89 -10.46 16.66 16.74
N LYS A 90 -10.58 17.95 17.09
CA LYS A 90 -10.45 18.43 18.47
C LYS A 90 -11.84 18.62 19.06
N THR A 91 -12.11 17.93 20.17
CA THR A 91 -13.39 17.99 20.88
C THR A 91 -13.49 19.19 21.85
N ASP A 92 -12.44 20.00 21.95
CA ASP A 92 -12.45 21.23 22.75
C ASP A 92 -13.29 22.31 22.07
N GLU A 93 -14.52 22.52 22.54
CA GLU A 93 -15.44 23.56 22.03
C GLU A 93 -14.90 24.97 22.22
N SER A 94 -14.15 25.21 23.31
CA SER A 94 -13.58 26.53 23.64
C SER A 94 -12.32 26.86 22.86
N GLY A 95 -11.61 25.83 22.38
CA GLY A 95 -10.35 25.95 21.68
C GLY A 95 -10.47 26.64 20.31
N PRO A 96 -9.42 27.33 19.84
CA PRO A 96 -9.44 28.05 18.56
C PRO A 96 -9.36 27.13 17.32
N HIS A 97 -9.07 25.83 17.52
CA HIS A 97 -8.79 24.87 16.45
C HIS A 97 -9.86 23.78 16.38
N SER A 98 -10.25 23.40 15.17
CA SER A 98 -11.24 22.35 14.89
C SER A 98 -10.58 20.98 14.72
N HIS A 99 -9.39 20.95 14.10
CA HIS A 99 -8.66 19.72 13.80
C HIS A 99 -7.17 19.92 13.99
N ARG A 100 -6.47 18.82 14.24
CA ARG A 100 -5.04 18.68 13.94
C ARG A 100 -4.90 17.86 12.66
N LEU A 101 -4.06 18.34 11.75
CA LEU A 101 -3.72 17.67 10.50
C LEU A 101 -2.29 17.14 10.61
N TYR A 102 -2.13 15.82 10.66
CA TYR A 102 -0.82 15.15 10.62
C TYR A 102 -0.44 14.82 9.19
N TYR A 103 0.86 14.81 8.90
CA TYR A 103 1.40 14.49 7.58
C TYR A 103 2.89 14.21 7.64
N LEU A 104 3.41 13.53 6.61
CA LEU A 104 4.84 13.47 6.35
C LEU A 104 5.29 14.67 5.53
N GLY A 105 6.45 15.24 5.87
CA GLY A 105 7.08 16.27 5.06
C GLY A 105 8.53 16.52 5.46
N MET A 106 9.23 17.31 4.65
CA MET A 106 10.62 17.72 4.92
C MET A 106 10.66 19.13 5.53
N PRO A 107 10.99 19.29 6.82
CA PRO A 107 11.14 20.59 7.44
C PRO A 107 12.17 21.46 6.72
N TYR A 108 12.00 22.78 6.75
CA TYR A 108 12.98 23.72 6.20
C TYR A 108 14.38 23.49 6.79
N GLY A 109 15.37 23.31 5.93
CA GLY A 109 16.76 23.04 6.33
C GLY A 109 17.05 21.57 6.68
N SER A 110 16.03 20.71 6.74
CA SER A 110 16.20 19.26 6.83
C SER A 110 16.30 18.63 5.44
N ARG A 111 16.98 17.48 5.35
CA ARG A 111 16.98 16.59 4.17
C ARG A 111 16.22 15.29 4.41
N GLU A 112 15.60 15.16 5.59
CA GLU A 112 14.87 13.97 6.01
C GLU A 112 13.38 14.25 6.11
N ASN A 113 12.59 13.32 5.57
CA ASN A 113 11.16 13.26 5.75
C ASN A 113 10.84 12.86 7.19
N SER A 114 9.89 13.55 7.82
CA SER A 114 9.53 13.34 9.22
C SER A 114 8.04 13.61 9.46
N LEU A 115 7.55 13.20 10.62
CA LEU A 115 6.17 13.48 11.06
C LEU A 115 6.01 14.94 11.48
N LEU A 116 5.06 15.61 10.83
CA LEU A 116 4.70 16.99 11.05
C LEU A 116 3.20 17.10 11.36
N TYR A 117 2.81 18.23 11.95
CA TYR A 117 1.41 18.57 12.10
C TYR A 117 1.14 20.05 11.90
N SER A 118 -0.12 20.36 11.57
CA SER A 118 -0.68 21.71 11.48
C SER A 118 -1.98 21.81 12.26
N GLU A 119 -2.32 23.01 12.70
CA GLU A 119 -3.54 23.31 13.46
C GLU A 119 -4.57 23.97 12.54
N ILE A 120 -5.74 23.35 12.38
CA ILE A 120 -6.81 23.88 11.53
C ILE A 120 -7.70 24.79 12.38
N PRO A 121 -7.75 26.12 12.15
CA PRO A 121 -8.57 27.02 12.96
C PRO A 121 -10.07 26.86 12.68
N LYS A 122 -10.91 27.12 13.69
CA LYS A 122 -12.38 27.16 13.54
C LYS A 122 -12.86 28.36 12.71
N LYS A 123 -12.12 29.47 12.75
CA LYS A 123 -12.44 30.73 12.06
C LYS A 123 -11.21 31.24 11.32
N VAL A 124 -11.41 31.69 10.08
CA VAL A 124 -10.36 32.29 9.23
C VAL A 124 -10.79 33.70 8.86
N ARG A 125 -9.85 34.66 8.87
CA ARG A 125 -10.06 36.01 8.34
C ARG A 125 -10.05 35.93 6.81
N LYS A 126 -11.17 36.21 6.16
CA LYS A 126 -11.33 36.01 4.70
C LYS A 126 -10.50 37.00 3.89
N GLU A 127 -10.08 38.10 4.50
CA GLU A 127 -9.32 39.18 3.88
C GLU A 127 -7.81 38.90 3.84
N ALA A 128 -7.35 37.82 4.47
CA ALA A 128 -5.94 37.48 4.58
C ALA A 128 -5.67 36.02 4.18
N LEU A 129 -4.51 35.77 3.58
CA LEU A 129 -4.05 34.42 3.30
C LEU A 129 -3.54 33.77 4.59
N LEU A 130 -4.17 32.66 4.98
CA LEU A 130 -3.72 31.85 6.11
C LEU A 130 -2.67 30.84 5.63
N LEU A 131 -1.45 30.96 6.16
CA LEU A 131 -0.40 29.97 5.98
C LEU A 131 -0.30 29.11 7.22
N LEU A 132 -0.55 27.81 7.09
CA LEU A 132 -0.47 26.86 8.20
C LEU A 132 1.01 26.56 8.52
N SER A 133 1.41 26.82 9.76
CA SER A 133 2.77 26.54 10.22
C SER A 133 3.00 25.04 10.37
N TRP A 134 4.09 24.54 9.79
CA TRP A 134 4.52 23.16 9.97
C TRP A 134 5.19 23.01 11.32
N LYS A 135 4.56 22.27 12.22
CA LYS A 135 5.09 21.96 13.55
C LYS A 135 5.72 20.58 13.53
N GLN A 136 6.94 20.46 14.05
CA GLN A 136 7.60 19.17 14.19
C GLN A 136 6.91 18.36 15.29
N MET A 137 6.64 17.10 15.00
CA MET A 137 6.10 16.15 15.97
C MET A 137 7.25 15.47 16.74
N LEU A 138 8.36 15.18 16.06
CA LEU A 138 9.49 14.44 16.62
C LEU A 138 10.67 15.36 16.96
N ASP A 139 11.27 15.16 18.13
CA ASP A 139 12.40 15.95 18.64
C ASP A 139 13.75 15.41 18.15
N HIS A 140 14.43 16.16 17.25
CA HIS A 140 15.80 15.87 16.76
C HIS A 140 16.05 14.40 16.41
N PHE A 141 15.05 13.74 15.84
CA PHE A 141 15.10 12.31 15.55
C PHE A 141 15.81 12.04 14.22
N GLN A 142 16.94 11.33 14.28
CA GLN A 142 17.65 10.86 13.09
C GLN A 142 16.95 9.59 12.60
N ALA A 143 16.10 9.75 11.59
CA ALA A 143 15.32 8.65 11.04
C ALA A 143 16.07 7.83 9.99
N THR A 144 17.10 8.42 9.38
CA THR A 144 17.94 7.76 8.38
C THR A 144 19.10 7.02 9.06
N PRO A 145 19.41 5.77 8.66
CA PRO A 145 20.61 5.08 9.10
C PRO A 145 21.90 5.87 8.82
N HIS A 146 22.97 5.57 9.55
CA HIS A 146 24.29 6.13 9.27
C HIS A 146 24.68 5.92 7.80
N HIS A 147 25.07 7.00 7.12
CA HIS A 147 25.39 7.04 5.68
C HIS A 147 24.26 6.59 4.72
N GLY A 148 23.01 6.45 5.19
CA GLY A 148 21.90 5.97 4.37
C GLY A 148 22.00 4.50 3.98
N VAL A 149 22.78 3.70 4.74
CA VAL A 149 22.93 2.26 4.52
C VAL A 149 21.73 1.55 5.15
N TYR A 150 20.74 1.27 4.31
CA TYR A 150 19.54 0.52 4.67
C TYR A 150 19.80 -0.98 4.63
N SER A 151 18.96 -1.77 5.31
CA SER A 151 18.91 -3.22 5.08
C SER A 151 18.57 -3.52 3.62
N ARG A 152 18.98 -4.70 3.12
CA ARG A 152 18.72 -5.09 1.72
C ARG A 152 17.23 -5.12 1.39
N GLU A 153 16.41 -5.63 2.30
CA GLU A 153 14.95 -5.66 2.15
C GLU A 153 14.36 -4.25 2.06
N GLU A 154 14.84 -3.30 2.88
CA GLU A 154 14.37 -1.92 2.83
C GLU A 154 14.84 -1.18 1.58
N GLU A 155 16.10 -1.37 1.15
CA GLU A 155 16.61 -0.81 -0.11
C GLU A 155 15.76 -1.27 -1.31
N LEU A 156 15.51 -2.59 -1.40
CA LEU A 156 14.69 -3.15 -2.46
C LEU A 156 13.24 -2.65 -2.39
N LEU A 157 12.63 -2.58 -1.21
CA LEU A 157 11.29 -2.03 -1.04
C LEU A 157 11.21 -0.56 -1.49
N ARG A 158 12.25 0.23 -1.21
CA ARG A 158 12.34 1.63 -1.63
C ARG A 158 12.44 1.76 -3.15
N GLU A 159 13.18 0.88 -3.82
CA GLU A 159 13.22 0.82 -5.29
C GLU A 159 11.82 0.51 -5.86
N ARG A 160 11.15 -0.55 -5.37
CA ARG A 160 9.81 -0.95 -5.85
C ARG A 160 8.76 0.14 -5.61
N LYS A 161 8.78 0.81 -4.45
CA LYS A 161 7.89 1.94 -4.14
C LYS A 161 8.33 3.27 -4.78
N ARG A 162 9.46 3.31 -5.49
CA ARG A 162 10.05 4.51 -6.12
C ARG A 162 10.31 5.65 -5.12
N LEU A 163 10.83 5.31 -3.94
CA LEU A 163 11.06 6.22 -2.82
C LEU A 163 12.47 6.83 -2.85
N GLY A 164 12.60 8.01 -3.46
CA GLY A 164 13.87 8.76 -3.50
C GLY A 164 14.22 9.58 -2.24
N VAL A 165 13.31 9.68 -1.26
CA VAL A 165 13.48 10.56 -0.09
C VAL A 165 13.88 9.79 1.16
N PHE A 166 14.86 10.30 1.91
CA PHE A 166 15.34 9.72 3.18
C PHE A 166 14.43 10.06 4.38
N GLY A 167 14.55 9.31 5.47
CA GLY A 167 13.71 9.45 6.67
C GLY A 167 12.46 8.57 6.65
N ILE A 168 11.42 8.99 7.39
CA ILE A 168 10.16 8.23 7.54
C ILE A 168 9.40 8.26 6.22
N THR A 169 9.14 7.10 5.62
CA THR A 169 8.49 6.99 4.30
C THR A 169 7.00 6.71 4.36
N SER A 170 6.54 6.10 5.46
CA SER A 170 5.13 5.83 5.76
C SER A 170 4.94 5.71 7.27
N TYR A 171 3.71 5.84 7.74
CA TYR A 171 3.33 5.56 9.13
C TYR A 171 1.93 4.94 9.17
N ASP A 172 1.67 4.15 10.20
CA ASP A 172 0.34 3.68 10.54
C ASP A 172 -0.22 4.46 11.73
N PHE A 173 -1.54 4.59 11.82
CA PHE A 173 -2.21 5.42 12.81
C PHE A 173 -3.53 4.81 13.30
N HIS A 174 -3.64 4.61 14.60
CA HIS A 174 -4.88 4.19 15.24
C HIS A 174 -5.60 5.38 15.88
N SER A 175 -6.77 5.72 15.33
CA SER A 175 -7.48 6.98 15.62
C SER A 175 -7.92 7.15 17.07
N GLU A 176 -8.43 6.10 17.71
CA GLU A 176 -8.96 6.21 19.08
C GLU A 176 -7.85 6.35 20.13
N SER A 177 -6.79 5.56 19.98
CA SER A 177 -5.64 5.61 20.89
C SER A 177 -4.65 6.73 20.54
N GLY A 178 -4.72 7.32 19.35
CA GLY A 178 -3.74 8.30 18.87
C GLY A 178 -2.35 7.69 18.67
N LEU A 179 -2.24 6.37 18.50
CA LEU A 179 -0.97 5.66 18.33
C LEU A 179 -0.46 5.79 16.90
N PHE A 180 0.78 6.23 16.76
CA PHE A 180 1.55 6.23 15.51
C PHE A 180 2.59 5.12 15.58
N LEU A 181 2.73 4.35 14.49
CA LEU A 181 3.75 3.31 14.32
C LEU A 181 4.48 3.53 12.99
N PHE A 182 5.80 3.53 12.99
CA PHE A 182 6.58 3.76 11.79
C PHE A 182 7.98 3.12 11.84
N GLN A 183 8.55 2.89 10.67
CA GLN A 183 9.92 2.42 10.52
C GLN A 183 10.88 3.60 10.47
N ALA A 184 12.03 3.46 11.13
CA ALA A 184 13.15 4.38 11.05
C ALA A 184 14.44 3.68 11.49
N SER A 185 15.58 4.01 10.87
CA SER A 185 16.90 3.50 11.26
C SER A 185 16.99 1.96 11.36
N ASN A 186 16.36 1.22 10.43
CA ASN A 186 16.23 -0.25 10.44
C ASN A 186 15.51 -0.83 11.69
N SER A 187 14.78 -0.01 12.45
CA SER A 187 14.01 -0.39 13.64
C SER A 187 12.58 0.15 13.58
N LEU A 188 11.77 -0.18 14.58
CA LEU A 188 10.38 0.26 14.70
C LEU A 188 10.24 1.23 15.87
N PHE A 189 9.48 2.28 15.64
CA PHE A 189 9.23 3.34 16.60
C PHE A 189 7.75 3.64 16.73
N HIS A 190 7.33 4.08 17.91
CA HIS A 190 5.98 4.57 18.13
C HIS A 190 5.94 5.89 18.89
N CYS A 191 4.86 6.64 18.72
CA CYS A 191 4.50 7.76 19.58
C CYS A 191 2.98 7.89 19.72
N ARG A 192 2.51 8.68 20.69
CA ARG A 192 1.07 8.88 20.95
C ARG A 192 0.73 10.36 20.92
N ASP A 193 -0.24 10.75 20.10
CA ASP A 193 -0.78 12.12 20.03
C ASP A 193 -2.22 12.13 19.50
N GLY A 194 -3.05 13.00 20.07
CA GLY A 194 -4.49 12.97 19.84
C GLY A 194 -5.16 11.76 20.50
N GLY A 195 -6.43 11.52 20.14
CA GLY A 195 -7.25 10.51 20.79
C GLY A 195 -7.39 10.77 22.30
N LYS A 196 -7.34 9.69 23.10
CA LYS A 196 -7.44 9.77 24.57
C LYS A 196 -6.21 10.38 25.27
N ASN A 197 -5.09 10.56 24.58
CA ASN A 197 -3.84 11.07 25.16
C ASN A 197 -3.74 12.61 25.18
N GLY A 198 -4.70 13.31 24.58
CA GLY A 198 -4.62 14.76 24.37
C GLY A 198 -3.64 15.14 23.27
N PHE A 199 -3.44 16.44 23.08
CA PHE A 199 -2.63 16.98 21.99
C PHE A 199 -1.33 17.63 22.50
N MET A 200 -0.19 17.18 21.99
CA MET A 200 1.12 17.75 22.33
C MET A 200 1.24 19.21 21.88
N VAL A 201 2.06 19.99 22.59
CA VAL A 201 2.38 21.39 22.22
C VAL A 201 3.86 21.56 21.85
N SER A 202 4.72 20.67 22.32
CA SER A 202 6.15 20.57 21.98
C SER A 202 6.46 19.23 21.31
N PRO A 203 7.52 19.15 20.49
CA PRO A 203 7.97 17.89 19.90
C PRO A 203 8.26 16.84 20.97
N MET A 204 8.06 15.57 20.63
CA MET A 204 8.31 14.43 21.52
C MET A 204 9.38 13.51 20.96
N LYS A 205 10.04 12.74 21.84
CA LYS A 205 10.94 11.68 21.39
C LYS A 205 10.12 10.43 21.10
N PRO A 206 10.27 9.81 19.91
CA PRO A 206 9.63 8.53 19.65
C PRO A 206 10.28 7.44 20.51
N LEU A 207 9.49 6.43 20.86
CA LEU A 207 9.94 5.30 21.67
C LEU A 207 10.29 4.14 20.74
N GLU A 208 11.50 3.60 20.90
CA GLU A 208 11.93 2.43 20.15
C GLU A 208 11.27 1.16 20.69
N ILE A 209 10.74 0.34 19.78
CA ILE A 209 10.17 -0.96 20.13
C ILE A 209 11.28 -2.00 20.08
N LYS A 210 11.65 -2.54 21.25
CA LYS A 210 12.67 -3.61 21.35
C LYS A 210 12.19 -4.87 20.63
N THR A 211 13.14 -5.72 20.24
CA THR A 211 12.88 -6.96 19.51
C THR A 211 13.90 -8.03 19.87
N GLN A 212 13.47 -9.29 19.86
CA GLN A 212 14.35 -10.47 19.92
C GLN A 212 14.84 -10.90 18.52
N CYS A 213 14.16 -10.44 17.46
CA CYS A 213 14.53 -10.73 16.09
C CYS A 213 15.85 -10.03 15.71
N SER A 214 16.75 -10.74 15.03
CA SER A 214 18.05 -10.22 14.59
C SER A 214 18.01 -9.53 13.21
N GLY A 215 17.00 -9.84 12.39
CA GLY A 215 16.80 -9.23 11.06
C GLY A 215 15.94 -7.96 11.10
N PRO A 216 15.80 -7.25 9.95
CA PRO A 216 14.90 -6.11 9.86
C PRO A 216 13.44 -6.53 10.13
N ARG A 217 12.64 -5.60 10.66
CA ARG A 217 11.20 -5.76 10.84
C ARG A 217 10.49 -4.90 9.81
N MET A 218 9.95 -5.54 8.78
CA MET A 218 9.36 -4.92 7.60
C MET A 218 7.85 -4.82 7.70
N ASP A 219 7.25 -3.87 6.97
CA ASP A 219 5.79 -3.70 6.82
C ASP A 219 5.03 -3.73 8.16
N PRO A 220 5.34 -2.83 9.13
CA PRO A 220 4.67 -2.83 10.43
C PRO A 220 3.24 -2.28 10.33
N LYS A 221 2.28 -2.92 11.01
CA LYS A 221 0.87 -2.48 11.05
C LYS A 221 0.26 -2.65 12.43
N ILE A 222 -0.44 -1.62 12.89
CA ILE A 222 -1.22 -1.64 14.14
C ILE A 222 -2.45 -2.52 13.92
N CYS A 223 -2.78 -3.37 14.89
CA CYS A 223 -4.04 -4.09 14.88
C CYS A 223 -5.21 -3.10 15.06
N PRO A 224 -6.15 -3.00 14.10
CA PRO A 224 -7.25 -2.04 14.20
C PRO A 224 -8.23 -2.38 15.33
N ALA A 225 -8.35 -3.66 15.70
CA ALA A 225 -9.25 -4.12 16.76
C ALA A 225 -8.66 -3.93 18.17
N ASP A 226 -7.32 -3.89 18.29
CA ASP A 226 -6.64 -3.66 19.55
C ASP A 226 -5.26 -3.00 19.33
N PRO A 227 -5.11 -1.70 19.61
CA PRO A 227 -3.87 -0.96 19.37
C PRO A 227 -2.72 -1.37 20.30
N ALA A 228 -2.92 -2.25 21.29
CA ALA A 228 -1.83 -2.84 22.05
C ALA A 228 -1.00 -3.79 21.17
N PHE A 229 -1.57 -4.36 20.11
CA PHE A 229 -0.89 -5.28 19.20
C PHE A 229 -0.52 -4.62 17.88
N PHE A 230 0.61 -5.04 17.34
CA PHE A 230 1.03 -4.75 15.98
C PHE A 230 1.68 -5.98 15.36
N SER A 231 1.74 -6.02 14.05
CA SER A 231 2.40 -7.07 13.27
C SER A 231 3.54 -6.51 12.46
N PHE A 232 4.43 -7.40 12.03
CA PHE A 232 5.51 -7.09 11.09
C PHE A 232 5.97 -8.39 10.41
N ILE A 233 6.73 -8.23 9.35
CA ILE A 233 7.47 -9.31 8.70
C ILE A 233 8.89 -9.33 9.22
N ASN A 234 9.38 -10.52 9.57
CA ASN A 234 10.80 -10.74 9.86
C ASN A 234 11.24 -12.06 9.23
N ASN A 235 12.31 -12.02 8.43
CA ASN A 235 12.84 -13.17 7.71
C ASN A 235 11.73 -13.95 6.97
N SER A 236 10.94 -13.24 6.17
CA SER A 236 9.88 -13.82 5.34
C SER A 236 8.72 -14.52 6.07
N ASP A 237 8.58 -14.31 7.38
CA ASP A 237 7.45 -14.79 8.17
C ASP A 237 6.72 -13.68 8.91
N LEU A 238 5.46 -13.96 9.25
CA LEU A 238 4.57 -13.07 9.96
C LEU A 238 4.79 -13.18 11.47
N TRP A 239 4.93 -12.01 12.11
CA TRP A 239 5.08 -11.86 13.55
C TRP A 239 4.04 -10.90 14.11
N VAL A 240 3.70 -11.08 15.37
CA VAL A 240 2.95 -10.12 16.18
C VAL A 240 3.71 -9.78 17.44
N ALA A 241 3.50 -8.56 17.91
CA ALA A 241 4.05 -8.11 19.17
C ALA A 241 3.08 -7.17 19.87
N ASN A 242 3.20 -7.11 21.19
CA ASN A 242 2.44 -6.20 22.02
C ASN A 242 3.33 -5.02 22.43
N ILE A 243 2.95 -3.78 22.06
CA ILE A 243 3.74 -2.58 22.35
C ILE A 243 3.83 -2.27 23.85
N GLU A 244 2.87 -2.70 24.64
CA GLU A 244 2.77 -2.37 26.07
C GLU A 244 3.52 -3.38 26.94
N THR A 245 3.40 -4.68 26.62
CA THR A 245 4.06 -5.76 27.37
C THR A 245 5.44 -6.10 26.83
N GLY A 246 5.70 -5.80 25.55
CA GLY A 246 6.91 -6.21 24.84
C GLY A 246 6.94 -7.69 24.46
N GLU A 247 5.84 -8.43 24.63
CA GLU A 247 5.73 -9.81 24.16
C GLU A 247 5.81 -9.85 22.64
N GLU A 248 6.64 -10.74 22.08
CA GLU A 248 6.75 -11.00 20.64
C GLU A 248 6.45 -12.47 20.36
N ARG A 249 5.72 -12.74 19.27
CA ARG A 249 5.34 -14.09 18.86
C ARG A 249 5.37 -14.23 17.34
N ARG A 250 6.07 -15.26 16.87
CA ARG A 250 6.03 -15.70 15.48
C ARG A 250 4.72 -16.43 15.21
N LEU A 251 4.05 -16.10 14.10
CA LEU A 251 2.77 -16.71 13.71
C LEU A 251 2.88 -17.72 12.59
N THR A 252 3.86 -17.58 11.69
CA THR A 252 4.08 -18.48 10.56
C THR A 252 5.51 -19.02 10.58
N PHE A 253 5.68 -20.23 10.04
CA PHE A 253 6.95 -20.96 10.08
C PHE A 253 7.36 -21.47 8.68
N CYS A 254 7.06 -20.69 7.64
CA CYS A 254 7.27 -21.08 6.25
C CYS A 254 8.76 -21.00 5.89
N HIS A 255 9.47 -20.01 6.42
CA HIS A 255 10.87 -19.76 6.16
C HIS A 255 11.74 -20.28 7.32
N GLN A 256 12.84 -20.96 7.03
CA GLN A 256 13.76 -21.51 8.04
C GLN A 256 14.80 -20.49 8.54
N GLY A 257 14.79 -19.27 8.00
CA GLY A 257 15.73 -18.21 8.35
C GLY A 257 17.08 -18.39 7.66
N LEU A 258 17.13 -19.19 6.60
CA LEU A 258 18.31 -19.33 5.76
C LEU A 258 18.41 -18.11 4.84
N SER A 259 19.62 -17.59 4.63
CA SER A 259 19.83 -16.44 3.74
C SER A 259 19.78 -16.81 2.25
N ASN A 260 19.82 -18.11 1.92
CA ASN A 260 19.85 -18.58 0.55
C ASN A 260 18.44 -18.86 0.02
N VAL A 261 17.99 -18.00 -0.91
CA VAL A 261 16.68 -18.11 -1.57
C VAL A 261 16.51 -19.43 -2.36
N LEU A 262 17.60 -20.13 -2.68
CA LEU A 262 17.54 -21.45 -3.33
C LEU A 262 17.05 -22.56 -2.39
N ASP A 263 17.47 -22.52 -1.12
CA ASP A 263 17.20 -23.56 -0.13
C ASP A 263 15.92 -23.29 0.67
N ASP A 264 15.48 -22.03 0.71
CA ASP A 264 14.35 -21.57 1.52
C ASP A 264 13.40 -20.68 0.70
N PRO A 265 12.60 -21.26 -0.21
CA PRO A 265 11.85 -20.51 -1.22
C PRO A 265 10.45 -20.07 -0.78
N LYS A 266 10.07 -20.33 0.48
CA LYS A 266 8.71 -20.08 0.97
C LYS A 266 8.66 -18.83 1.83
N SER A 267 7.56 -18.10 1.72
CA SER A 267 7.33 -16.89 2.53
C SER A 267 5.86 -16.75 2.90
N ALA A 268 5.59 -16.03 3.99
CA ALA A 268 4.25 -15.73 4.46
C ALA A 268 4.10 -14.25 4.82
N GLY A 269 3.03 -13.65 4.32
CA GLY A 269 2.73 -12.23 4.55
C GLY A 269 3.54 -11.26 3.67
N VAL A 270 4.31 -11.78 2.70
CA VAL A 270 5.18 -11.01 1.80
C VAL A 270 4.58 -10.93 0.40
N ALA A 271 4.63 -9.76 -0.23
CA ALA A 271 4.36 -9.62 -1.65
C ALA A 271 5.63 -9.95 -2.46
N THR A 272 5.54 -10.84 -3.43
CA THR A 272 6.68 -11.23 -4.30
C THR A 272 7.11 -10.12 -5.25
N PHE A 273 8.26 -10.30 -5.91
CA PHE A 273 8.85 -9.31 -6.81
C PHE A 273 7.86 -8.74 -7.85
N VAL A 274 7.17 -9.60 -8.62
CA VAL A 274 6.21 -9.17 -9.65
C VAL A 274 5.03 -8.43 -9.03
N ILE A 275 4.55 -8.87 -7.88
CA ILE A 275 3.43 -8.23 -7.19
C ILE A 275 3.80 -6.81 -6.73
N GLN A 276 5.03 -6.61 -6.29
CA GLN A 276 5.52 -5.28 -5.91
C GLN A 276 5.76 -4.39 -7.14
N GLU A 277 6.39 -4.93 -8.19
CA GLU A 277 6.85 -4.14 -9.35
C GLU A 277 5.75 -3.84 -10.37
N GLU A 278 4.85 -4.79 -10.62
CA GLU A 278 3.85 -4.70 -11.70
C GLU A 278 2.43 -4.42 -11.19
N PHE A 279 2.15 -4.71 -9.91
CA PHE A 279 0.81 -4.56 -9.34
C PHE A 279 0.72 -3.51 -8.21
N ASP A 280 1.83 -2.86 -7.85
CA ASP A 280 1.89 -1.87 -6.76
C ASP A 280 1.30 -2.37 -5.42
N ARG A 281 1.41 -3.68 -5.15
CA ARG A 281 1.01 -4.26 -3.86
C ARG A 281 2.26 -4.62 -3.06
N PHE A 282 2.48 -3.90 -1.97
CA PHE A 282 3.71 -4.01 -1.16
C PHE A 282 3.54 -4.80 0.14
N THR A 283 2.42 -5.52 0.29
CA THR A 283 2.11 -6.32 1.47
C THR A 283 1.38 -7.60 1.10
N GLY A 284 1.64 -8.67 1.85
CA GLY A 284 0.95 -9.95 1.72
C GLY A 284 0.08 -10.30 2.94
N TYR A 285 -0.20 -9.38 3.87
CA TYR A 285 -1.04 -9.69 5.03
C TYR A 285 -1.96 -8.53 5.46
N TRP A 286 -3.10 -8.86 6.07
CA TRP A 286 -4.17 -7.92 6.42
C TRP A 286 -4.84 -8.29 7.75
N TRP A 287 -4.75 -7.39 8.74
CA TRP A 287 -5.49 -7.51 10.00
C TRP A 287 -7.01 -7.52 9.78
N CYS A 288 -7.70 -8.41 10.48
CA CYS A 288 -9.13 -8.30 10.67
C CYS A 288 -9.43 -7.05 11.51
N PRO A 289 -10.39 -6.20 11.10
CA PRO A 289 -10.67 -4.95 11.80
C PRO A 289 -11.43 -5.14 13.11
N THR A 290 -11.97 -6.34 13.35
CA THR A 290 -12.73 -6.70 14.55
C THR A 290 -12.07 -7.86 15.28
N ALA A 291 -12.30 -7.92 16.59
CA ALA A 291 -11.94 -9.05 17.44
C ALA A 291 -13.15 -9.97 17.63
N SER A 292 -12.88 -11.28 17.72
CA SER A 292 -13.89 -12.31 18.05
C SER A 292 -13.75 -12.74 19.51
N TRP A 293 -14.85 -13.15 20.12
CA TRP A 293 -14.89 -13.73 21.48
C TRP A 293 -15.39 -15.18 21.46
N GLU A 294 -15.25 -15.85 20.31
CA GLU A 294 -15.61 -17.26 20.14
C GLU A 294 -14.76 -18.17 21.05
N GLY A 295 -15.42 -18.98 21.89
CA GLY A 295 -14.78 -19.88 22.86
C GLY A 295 -15.17 -19.56 24.30
N SER A 296 -14.20 -19.22 25.15
CA SER A 296 -14.42 -18.77 26.53
C SER A 296 -14.58 -17.25 26.58
N GLU A 297 -15.50 -16.74 27.41
CA GLU A 297 -15.78 -15.30 27.55
C GLU A 297 -14.53 -14.44 27.88
N ASP A 298 -13.48 -15.06 28.44
CA ASP A 298 -12.25 -14.37 28.85
C ASP A 298 -11.16 -14.27 27.77
N LEU A 299 -11.34 -14.90 26.59
CA LEU A 299 -10.32 -14.94 25.54
C LEU A 299 -10.78 -14.16 24.29
N LYS A 300 -10.00 -13.15 23.95
CA LYS A 300 -10.17 -12.37 22.72
C LYS A 300 -9.35 -13.01 21.61
N THR A 301 -9.98 -13.29 20.47
CA THR A 301 -9.34 -13.83 19.27
C THR A 301 -9.12 -12.73 18.24
N LEU A 302 -7.87 -12.57 17.81
CA LEU A 302 -7.47 -11.66 16.74
C LEU A 302 -7.06 -12.46 15.50
N ARG A 303 -7.30 -11.91 14.31
CA ARG A 303 -7.09 -12.61 13.04
C ARG A 303 -6.28 -11.78 12.06
N ILE A 304 -5.43 -12.46 11.29
CA ILE A 304 -4.68 -11.88 10.18
C ILE A 304 -4.83 -12.79 8.96
N LEU A 305 -5.42 -12.26 7.88
CA LEU A 305 -5.37 -12.90 6.57
C LEU A 305 -3.96 -12.71 6.01
N TYR A 306 -3.36 -13.75 5.44
CA TYR A 306 -2.07 -13.61 4.78
C TYR A 306 -1.96 -14.49 3.54
N GLU A 307 -1.09 -14.08 2.64
CA GLU A 307 -0.67 -14.87 1.49
C GLU A 307 0.57 -15.68 1.86
N GLU A 308 0.49 -16.99 1.67
CA GLU A 308 1.62 -17.90 1.66
C GLU A 308 2.07 -18.12 0.21
N VAL A 309 3.37 -18.08 -0.01
CA VAL A 309 4.02 -18.13 -1.31
C VAL A 309 5.07 -19.24 -1.31
N ASP A 310 5.13 -19.99 -2.41
CA ASP A 310 6.20 -20.93 -2.71
C ASP A 310 6.85 -20.60 -4.06
N GLU A 311 8.07 -20.05 -4.03
CA GLU A 311 8.87 -19.66 -5.20
C GLU A 311 9.81 -20.78 -5.68
N SER A 312 9.66 -22.03 -5.21
CA SER A 312 10.60 -23.14 -5.52
C SER A 312 10.82 -23.32 -7.03
N GLU A 313 9.74 -23.18 -7.79
CA GLU A 313 9.68 -23.40 -9.24
C GLU A 313 9.94 -22.13 -10.07
N VAL A 314 10.20 -21.00 -9.40
CA VAL A 314 10.51 -19.72 -10.05
C VAL A 314 12.01 -19.69 -10.37
N GLU A 315 12.35 -19.27 -11.58
CA GLU A 315 13.74 -19.18 -12.04
C GLU A 315 14.56 -18.22 -11.16
N VAL A 316 15.85 -18.53 -10.99
CA VAL A 316 16.78 -17.73 -10.18
C VAL A 316 17.78 -17.02 -11.09
N ILE A 317 17.92 -15.70 -10.90
CA ILE A 317 18.95 -14.89 -11.56
C ILE A 317 19.92 -14.32 -10.52
N HIS A 318 21.13 -13.99 -10.96
CA HIS A 318 22.16 -13.39 -10.11
C HIS A 318 22.43 -11.95 -10.55
N VAL A 319 22.29 -11.00 -9.63
CA VAL A 319 22.51 -9.58 -9.87
C VAL A 319 23.72 -9.11 -9.04
N PRO A 320 24.66 -8.32 -9.59
CA PRO A 320 25.81 -7.84 -8.84
C PRO A 320 25.40 -7.12 -7.53
N SER A 321 26.05 -7.49 -6.42
CA SER A 321 25.82 -6.86 -5.13
C SER A 321 26.30 -5.40 -5.13
N PRO A 322 25.63 -4.47 -4.41
CA PRO A 322 26.10 -3.08 -4.30
C PRO A 322 27.50 -2.96 -3.67
N ALA A 323 27.91 -3.91 -2.84
CA ALA A 323 29.25 -4.00 -2.27
C ALA A 323 30.25 -4.55 -3.30
N LEU A 324 30.61 -3.71 -4.28
CA LEU A 324 31.41 -4.09 -5.45
C LEU A 324 32.77 -4.72 -5.09
N GLU A 325 33.38 -4.29 -3.98
CA GLU A 325 34.64 -4.82 -3.47
C GLU A 325 34.55 -6.31 -3.11
N GLU A 326 33.37 -6.79 -2.70
CA GLU A 326 33.16 -8.21 -2.38
C GLU A 326 33.15 -9.10 -3.63
N ARG A 327 32.88 -8.53 -4.82
CA ARG A 327 32.76 -9.26 -6.09
C ARG A 327 31.77 -10.43 -6.01
N LYS A 328 30.66 -10.23 -5.30
CA LYS A 328 29.56 -11.18 -5.16
C LYS A 328 28.32 -10.75 -5.94
N THR A 329 27.36 -11.65 -6.01
CA THR A 329 26.03 -11.43 -6.56
C THR A 329 24.98 -11.80 -5.53
N ASP A 330 23.84 -11.15 -5.61
CA ASP A 330 22.63 -11.51 -4.90
C ASP A 330 21.73 -12.37 -5.81
N SER A 331 21.11 -13.40 -5.24
CA SER A 331 20.20 -14.30 -5.95
C SER A 331 18.75 -13.80 -5.84
N TYR A 332 18.04 -13.74 -6.98
CA TYR A 332 16.65 -13.28 -7.06
C TYR A 332 15.77 -14.31 -7.73
N ARG A 333 14.58 -14.55 -7.17
CA ARG A 333 13.48 -15.23 -7.86
C ARG A 333 12.88 -14.26 -8.86
N TYR A 334 13.01 -14.58 -10.14
CA TYR A 334 12.61 -13.70 -11.24
C TYR A 334 11.79 -14.48 -12.27
N PRO A 335 10.45 -14.42 -12.20
CA PRO A 335 9.58 -15.07 -13.17
C PRO A 335 9.60 -14.28 -14.49
N ARG A 336 10.50 -14.63 -15.40
CA ARG A 336 10.51 -14.06 -16.76
C ARG A 336 9.23 -14.43 -17.50
N THR A 337 8.89 -13.65 -18.54
CA THR A 337 7.69 -13.91 -19.34
C THR A 337 7.66 -15.36 -19.86
N GLY A 338 6.53 -16.03 -19.66
CA GLY A 338 6.32 -17.43 -20.02
C GLY A 338 6.80 -18.47 -19.00
N SER A 339 7.67 -18.14 -18.04
CA SER A 339 8.07 -19.09 -16.97
C SER A 339 7.00 -19.20 -15.88
N LYS A 340 7.21 -20.08 -14.90
CA LYS A 340 6.26 -20.23 -13.77
C LYS A 340 6.29 -18.99 -12.87
N ASN A 341 5.11 -18.57 -12.43
CA ASN A 341 4.95 -17.69 -11.27
C ASN A 341 5.02 -18.52 -9.98
N PRO A 342 5.17 -17.89 -8.81
CA PRO A 342 5.01 -18.56 -7.51
C PRO A 342 3.69 -19.32 -7.40
N LYS A 343 3.70 -20.41 -6.64
CA LYS A 343 2.45 -20.98 -6.11
C LYS A 343 1.99 -20.11 -4.95
N ILE A 344 0.70 -19.80 -4.91
CA ILE A 344 0.12 -18.89 -3.93
C ILE A 344 -1.06 -19.55 -3.22
N ALA A 345 -1.27 -19.16 -1.96
CA ALA A 345 -2.45 -19.52 -1.19
C ALA A 345 -2.80 -18.41 -0.21
N LEU A 346 -4.10 -18.20 0.03
CA LEU A 346 -4.56 -17.41 1.17
C LEU A 346 -4.72 -18.32 2.39
N LYS A 347 -4.16 -17.88 3.51
CA LYS A 347 -4.24 -18.52 4.82
C LYS A 347 -4.69 -17.50 5.88
N LEU A 348 -5.06 -18.02 7.04
CA LEU A 348 -5.55 -17.21 8.16
C LEU A 348 -4.77 -17.57 9.42
N ALA A 349 -4.08 -16.59 10.00
CA ALA A 349 -3.46 -16.74 11.30
C ALA A 349 -4.43 -16.22 12.37
N GLU A 350 -4.69 -17.03 13.39
CA GLU A 350 -5.45 -16.63 14.57
C GLU A 350 -4.57 -16.70 15.81
N PHE A 351 -4.77 -15.79 16.74
CA PHE A 351 -4.18 -15.90 18.06
C PHE A 351 -5.13 -15.38 19.13
N GLN A 352 -5.08 -16.00 20.30
CA GLN A 352 -5.93 -15.64 21.43
C GLN A 352 -5.13 -14.89 22.48
N THR A 353 -5.77 -13.90 23.08
CA THR A 353 -5.20 -13.05 24.11
C THR A 353 -6.10 -13.04 25.33
N ASP A 354 -5.50 -13.11 26.51
CA ASP A 354 -6.24 -12.94 27.77
C ASP A 354 -6.53 -11.45 28.06
N SER A 355 -7.21 -11.20 29.18
CA SER A 355 -7.54 -9.84 29.64
C SER A 355 -6.32 -8.98 30.00
N GLN A 356 -5.13 -9.57 30.16
CA GLN A 356 -3.87 -8.86 30.39
C GLN A 356 -3.11 -8.58 29.08
N GLY A 357 -3.65 -8.99 27.93
CA GLY A 357 -3.01 -8.80 26.63
C GLY A 357 -1.84 -9.76 26.39
N LYS A 358 -1.79 -10.89 27.09
CA LYS A 358 -0.81 -11.96 26.86
C LYS A 358 -1.30 -12.91 25.78
N ILE A 359 -0.40 -13.34 24.90
CA ILE A 359 -0.72 -14.32 23.84
C ILE A 359 -0.79 -15.73 24.44
N VAL A 360 -1.99 -16.29 24.47
CA VAL A 360 -2.31 -17.60 25.07
C VAL A 360 -2.10 -18.73 24.07
N SER A 361 -2.55 -18.55 22.83
CA SER A 361 -2.47 -19.55 21.77
C SER A 361 -2.34 -18.90 20.40
N THR A 362 -1.78 -19.64 19.44
CA THR A 362 -1.63 -19.25 18.04
C THR A 362 -2.03 -20.44 17.17
N GLN A 363 -2.74 -20.18 16.08
CA GLN A 363 -3.23 -21.21 15.16
C GLN A 363 -3.11 -20.72 13.72
N GLU A 364 -2.34 -21.47 12.93
CA GLU A 364 -2.36 -21.35 11.48
C GLU A 364 -3.57 -22.11 10.94
N LYS A 365 -4.30 -21.48 10.02
CA LYS A 365 -5.43 -22.07 9.30
C LYS A 365 -5.24 -21.92 7.81
N GLU A 366 -5.70 -22.92 7.09
CA GLU A 366 -5.67 -22.98 5.63
C GLU A 366 -7.07 -23.17 5.08
N LEU A 367 -7.28 -22.84 3.81
CA LEU A 367 -8.55 -23.10 3.14
C LEU A 367 -8.90 -24.59 3.26
N VAL A 368 -10.19 -24.86 3.44
CA VAL A 368 -10.73 -26.23 3.58
C VAL A 368 -10.40 -27.12 2.38
N GLN A 369 -10.27 -26.51 1.19
CA GLN A 369 -9.80 -27.15 -0.04
C GLN A 369 -8.62 -26.33 -0.61
N PRO A 370 -7.71 -26.92 -1.39
CA PRO A 370 -6.56 -26.21 -1.94
C PRO A 370 -6.96 -24.96 -2.74
N PHE A 371 -6.15 -23.89 -2.62
CA PHE A 371 -6.41 -22.62 -3.32
C PHE A 371 -6.57 -22.82 -4.84
N SER A 372 -5.67 -23.60 -5.45
CA SER A 372 -5.71 -23.92 -6.89
C SER A 372 -6.90 -24.80 -7.29
N SER A 373 -7.55 -25.49 -6.35
CA SER A 373 -8.78 -26.23 -6.63
C SER A 373 -10.00 -25.31 -6.56
N LEU A 374 -10.05 -24.41 -5.57
CA LEU A 374 -11.12 -23.43 -5.41
C LEU A 374 -11.09 -22.36 -6.51
N PHE A 375 -9.90 -21.94 -6.92
CA PHE A 375 -9.67 -20.83 -7.87
C PHE A 375 -8.69 -21.24 -8.98
N PRO A 376 -9.05 -22.19 -9.87
CA PRO A 376 -8.12 -22.88 -10.76
C PRO A 376 -7.48 -22.03 -11.86
N LYS A 377 -8.08 -20.88 -12.20
CA LYS A 377 -7.57 -19.97 -13.23
C LYS A 377 -6.79 -18.79 -12.66
N VAL A 378 -6.74 -18.66 -11.32
CA VAL A 378 -6.15 -17.51 -10.65
C VAL A 378 -4.65 -17.66 -10.59
N GLU A 379 -3.94 -16.66 -11.11
CA GLU A 379 -2.48 -16.59 -11.12
C GLU A 379 -1.97 -15.52 -10.14
N TYR A 380 -2.72 -14.45 -9.93
CA TYR A 380 -2.30 -13.31 -9.10
C TYR A 380 -3.38 -12.92 -8.10
N ILE A 381 -2.96 -12.67 -6.85
CA ILE A 381 -3.77 -11.94 -5.86
C ILE A 381 -3.40 -10.47 -5.99
N ALA A 382 -4.24 -9.70 -6.66
CA ALA A 382 -3.96 -8.30 -6.96
C ALA A 382 -4.14 -7.39 -5.73
N ARG A 383 -5.20 -7.62 -4.94
CA ARG A 383 -5.50 -6.90 -3.69
C ARG A 383 -6.24 -7.84 -2.74
N ALA A 384 -6.15 -7.56 -1.44
CA ALA A 384 -6.98 -8.23 -0.44
C ALA A 384 -7.20 -7.31 0.77
N GLY A 385 -8.12 -7.72 1.64
CA GLY A 385 -8.45 -7.02 2.87
C GLY A 385 -9.65 -7.63 3.56
N TRP A 386 -10.36 -6.83 4.36
CA TRP A 386 -11.53 -7.26 5.11
C TRP A 386 -12.72 -6.32 4.88
N THR A 387 -13.93 -6.84 5.03
CA THR A 387 -15.11 -6.02 5.27
C THR A 387 -15.00 -5.32 6.62
N ARG A 388 -15.66 -4.17 6.79
CA ARG A 388 -15.47 -3.31 7.98
C ARG A 388 -15.88 -3.98 9.30
N ASP A 389 -16.81 -4.93 9.22
CA ASP A 389 -17.30 -5.75 10.34
C ASP A 389 -16.42 -7.00 10.59
N GLY A 390 -15.45 -7.29 9.72
CA GLY A 390 -14.62 -8.50 9.79
C GLY A 390 -15.34 -9.79 9.43
N LYS A 391 -16.58 -9.71 8.92
CA LYS A 391 -17.40 -10.88 8.56
C LYS A 391 -16.81 -11.67 7.38
N TYR A 392 -16.19 -10.98 6.45
CA TYR A 392 -15.51 -11.57 5.30
C TYR A 392 -14.13 -10.96 5.10
N ALA A 393 -13.13 -11.81 4.88
CA ALA A 393 -11.97 -11.41 4.09
C ALA A 393 -12.42 -11.21 2.64
N TRP A 394 -11.74 -10.38 1.87
CA TRP A 394 -11.96 -10.24 0.43
C TRP A 394 -10.64 -10.25 -0.33
N ALA A 395 -10.68 -10.69 -1.58
CA ALA A 395 -9.54 -10.67 -2.47
C ALA A 395 -9.95 -10.37 -3.92
N MET A 396 -9.10 -9.65 -4.63
CA MET A 396 -9.18 -9.41 -6.07
C MET A 396 -8.19 -10.34 -6.75
N PHE A 397 -8.72 -11.27 -7.54
CA PHE A 397 -7.96 -12.27 -8.27
C PHE A 397 -7.87 -11.91 -9.75
N LEU A 398 -6.73 -12.23 -10.36
CA LEU A 398 -6.50 -12.13 -11.80
C LEU A 398 -6.04 -13.47 -12.37
N ASP A 399 -6.48 -13.75 -13.59
CA ASP A 399 -5.92 -14.81 -14.40
C ASP A 399 -4.55 -14.44 -14.99
N ARG A 400 -3.85 -15.44 -15.52
CA ARG A 400 -2.50 -15.27 -16.06
C ARG A 400 -2.43 -14.28 -17.25
N PRO A 401 -3.36 -14.28 -18.21
CA PRO A 401 -3.48 -13.23 -19.23
C PRO A 401 -3.81 -11.82 -18.72
N GLN A 402 -4.27 -11.68 -17.46
CA GLN A 402 -4.75 -10.42 -16.88
C GLN A 402 -5.94 -9.82 -17.65
N GLN A 403 -6.85 -10.69 -18.07
CA GLN A 403 -8.05 -10.34 -18.85
C GLN A 403 -9.34 -10.73 -18.13
N TRP A 404 -9.23 -11.39 -16.98
CA TRP A 404 -10.32 -11.85 -16.14
C TRP A 404 -10.04 -11.51 -14.67
N LEU A 405 -10.82 -10.58 -14.11
CA LEU A 405 -10.76 -10.20 -12.70
C LEU A 405 -11.97 -10.72 -11.94
N GLN A 406 -11.74 -11.26 -10.75
CA GLN A 406 -12.79 -11.65 -9.82
C GLN A 406 -12.58 -10.98 -8.46
N LEU A 407 -13.67 -10.42 -7.89
CA LEU A 407 -13.71 -10.00 -6.50
C LEU A 407 -14.43 -11.07 -5.68
N VAL A 408 -13.75 -11.64 -4.71
CA VAL A 408 -14.23 -12.79 -3.95
C VAL A 408 -14.27 -12.45 -2.46
N LEU A 409 -15.36 -12.84 -1.78
CA LEU A 409 -15.46 -12.84 -0.33
C LEU A 409 -15.12 -14.24 0.22
N LEU A 410 -14.35 -14.27 1.30
CA LEU A 410 -13.85 -15.46 1.98
C LEU A 410 -14.28 -15.39 3.45
N PRO A 411 -15.34 -16.11 3.87
CA PRO A 411 -15.74 -16.15 5.27
C PRO A 411 -14.66 -16.86 6.12
N PRO A 412 -14.35 -16.39 7.35
CA PRO A 412 -13.34 -17.01 8.22
C PRO A 412 -13.54 -18.51 8.48
N ALA A 413 -14.80 -18.96 8.53
CA ALA A 413 -15.15 -20.37 8.72
C ALA A 413 -14.72 -21.28 7.54
N LEU A 414 -14.33 -20.71 6.39
CA LEU A 414 -13.75 -21.45 5.26
C LEU A 414 -12.31 -21.92 5.53
N PHE A 415 -11.68 -21.36 6.57
CA PHE A 415 -10.32 -21.69 6.97
C PHE A 415 -10.36 -22.64 8.17
N ILE A 416 -9.74 -23.80 8.02
CA ILE A 416 -9.64 -24.83 9.07
C ILE A 416 -8.19 -24.95 9.56
N PRO A 417 -7.96 -25.41 10.81
CA PRO A 417 -6.61 -25.61 11.33
C PRO A 417 -5.75 -26.45 10.39
N SER A 418 -4.55 -25.95 10.06
CA SER A 418 -3.57 -26.72 9.29
C SER A 418 -2.99 -27.84 10.16
N THR A 419 -2.99 -29.07 9.64
CA THR A 419 -2.46 -30.26 10.33
C THR A 419 -1.95 -31.26 9.30
N GLU A 420 -0.86 -31.94 9.62
CA GLU A 420 -0.33 -33.05 8.80
C GLU A 420 -1.19 -34.32 8.93
N ASN A 421 -2.03 -34.41 9.97
CA ASN A 421 -2.89 -35.56 10.19
C ASN A 421 -4.17 -35.46 9.33
N GLU A 422 -4.23 -36.29 8.29
CA GLU A 422 -5.36 -36.35 7.34
C GLU A 422 -6.72 -36.62 8.02
N GLU A 423 -6.76 -37.43 9.08
CA GLU A 423 -8.01 -37.73 9.81
C GLU A 423 -8.52 -36.48 10.54
N GLN A 424 -7.63 -35.73 11.19
CA GLN A 424 -7.97 -34.46 11.84
C GLN A 424 -8.39 -33.39 10.82
N ARG A 425 -7.73 -33.36 9.66
CA ARG A 425 -8.07 -32.46 8.56
C ARG A 425 -9.46 -32.76 8.00
N LEU A 426 -9.77 -34.04 7.74
CA LEU A 426 -11.11 -34.49 7.31
C LEU A 426 -12.18 -34.21 8.36
N ALA A 427 -11.89 -34.42 9.64
CA ALA A 427 -12.82 -34.10 10.73
C ALA A 427 -13.13 -32.60 10.78
N SER A 428 -12.12 -31.75 10.63
CA SER A 428 -12.28 -30.29 10.57
C SER A 428 -13.04 -29.85 9.33
N ALA A 429 -12.77 -30.44 8.16
CA ALA A 429 -13.48 -30.18 6.92
C ALA A 429 -14.98 -30.55 7.03
N ARG A 430 -15.31 -31.70 7.63
CA ARG A 430 -16.71 -32.10 7.89
C ARG A 430 -17.43 -31.15 8.86
N ALA A 431 -16.69 -30.49 9.76
CA ALA A 431 -17.25 -29.55 10.72
C ALA A 431 -17.55 -28.18 10.11
N VAL A 432 -17.04 -27.87 8.91
CA VAL A 432 -17.36 -26.61 8.21
C VAL A 432 -18.85 -26.62 7.84
N PRO A 433 -19.64 -25.61 8.26
CA PRO A 433 -21.05 -25.55 7.91
C PRO A 433 -21.27 -25.54 6.39
N ARG A 434 -22.25 -26.32 5.91
CA ARG A 434 -22.47 -26.50 4.45
C ARG A 434 -22.77 -25.20 3.71
N ASN A 435 -23.36 -24.22 4.38
CA ASN A 435 -23.67 -22.91 3.80
C ASN A 435 -22.45 -21.97 3.70
N VAL A 436 -21.31 -22.31 4.31
CA VAL A 436 -20.06 -21.57 4.19
C VAL A 436 -19.42 -21.89 2.84
N GLN A 437 -19.11 -20.87 2.06
CA GLN A 437 -18.45 -20.98 0.76
C GLN A 437 -17.76 -19.65 0.39
N PRO A 438 -16.82 -19.65 -0.57
CA PRO A 438 -16.40 -18.40 -1.21
C PRO A 438 -17.56 -17.80 -2.02
N TYR A 439 -17.66 -16.46 -2.04
CA TYR A 439 -18.66 -15.74 -2.84
C TYR A 439 -17.97 -14.85 -3.88
N VAL A 440 -18.15 -15.14 -5.16
CA VAL A 440 -17.70 -14.25 -6.24
C VAL A 440 -18.75 -13.15 -6.39
N VAL A 441 -18.41 -11.93 -5.96
CA VAL A 441 -19.37 -10.80 -5.89
C VAL A 441 -19.23 -9.83 -7.06
N TYR A 442 -18.13 -9.89 -7.80
CA TYR A 442 -17.93 -9.10 -9.00
C TYR A 442 -16.96 -9.79 -9.95
N GLU A 443 -17.18 -9.58 -11.25
CA GLU A 443 -16.33 -10.11 -12.31
C GLU A 443 -16.17 -9.07 -13.42
N GLU A 444 -14.94 -8.93 -13.92
CA GLU A 444 -14.60 -8.04 -15.03
C GLU A 444 -13.84 -8.83 -16.08
N VAL A 445 -14.26 -8.69 -17.34
CA VAL A 445 -13.64 -9.37 -18.48
C VAL A 445 -13.35 -8.36 -19.57
N THR A 446 -12.21 -8.49 -20.23
CA THR A 446 -11.78 -7.60 -21.31
C THR A 446 -10.96 -8.34 -22.34
N ASN A 447 -11.00 -7.88 -23.59
CA ASN A 447 -10.15 -8.38 -24.67
C ASN A 447 -8.84 -7.56 -24.80
N VAL A 448 -8.60 -6.64 -23.87
CA VAL A 448 -7.40 -5.79 -23.81
C VAL A 448 -6.52 -6.25 -22.64
N TRP A 449 -6.66 -5.63 -21.47
CA TRP A 449 -6.07 -6.04 -20.19
C TRP A 449 -6.81 -5.34 -19.05
N ILE A 450 -6.74 -5.89 -17.83
CA ILE A 450 -7.31 -5.29 -16.62
C ILE A 450 -6.27 -4.40 -15.95
N ASN A 451 -6.57 -3.10 -15.84
CA ASN A 451 -5.80 -2.19 -15.00
C ASN A 451 -6.25 -2.34 -13.54
N VAL A 452 -5.38 -2.86 -12.66
CA VAL A 452 -5.67 -2.98 -11.21
C VAL A 452 -5.69 -1.59 -10.58
N HIS A 453 -6.65 -1.35 -9.68
CA HIS A 453 -6.76 -0.10 -8.95
C HIS A 453 -7.34 -0.31 -7.55
N ASP A 454 -7.01 0.59 -6.63
CA ASP A 454 -7.29 0.45 -5.19
C ASP A 454 -8.74 0.76 -4.78
N ILE A 455 -9.57 1.19 -5.73
CA ILE A 455 -10.96 1.60 -5.45
C ILE A 455 -11.86 0.37 -5.29
N PHE A 456 -12.07 -0.02 -4.05
CA PHE A 456 -13.12 -0.93 -3.60
C PHE A 456 -13.64 -0.47 -2.23
N TYR A 457 -14.94 -0.23 -2.12
CA TYR A 457 -15.55 0.26 -0.87
C TYR A 457 -16.80 -0.55 -0.52
N PRO A 458 -16.68 -1.59 0.33
CA PRO A 458 -17.84 -2.32 0.84
C PRO A 458 -18.59 -1.47 1.87
N PHE A 459 -19.90 -1.32 1.67
CA PHE A 459 -20.77 -0.70 2.67
C PHE A 459 -21.04 -1.69 3.82
N PRO A 460 -21.42 -1.19 5.02
CA PRO A 460 -21.91 -2.05 6.09
C PRO A 460 -23.09 -2.89 5.60
N GLN A 461 -23.09 -4.18 5.92
CA GLN A 461 -24.24 -5.07 5.72
C GLN A 461 -25.18 -4.91 6.92
N SER A 462 -26.49 -4.84 6.69
CA SER A 462 -27.44 -4.93 7.80
C SER A 462 -27.56 -6.38 8.29
N GLU A 463 -27.83 -6.57 9.58
CA GLU A 463 -27.97 -7.91 10.15
C GLU A 463 -29.10 -8.70 9.47
N GLY A 464 -28.80 -9.95 9.08
CA GLY A 464 -29.75 -10.84 8.43
C GLY A 464 -29.92 -10.61 6.92
N GLU A 465 -29.18 -9.68 6.31
CA GLU A 465 -29.19 -9.50 4.85
C GLU A 465 -28.23 -10.47 4.15
N ASP A 466 -28.75 -11.16 3.14
CA ASP A 466 -27.98 -11.99 2.21
C ASP A 466 -27.48 -11.16 1.01
N GLU A 467 -27.13 -9.90 1.22
CA GLU A 467 -26.57 -9.04 0.18
C GLU A 467 -25.36 -8.23 0.65
N LEU A 468 -24.45 -7.94 -0.29
CA LEU A 468 -23.35 -6.99 -0.09
C LEU A 468 -23.46 -5.88 -1.12
N CYS A 469 -23.54 -4.64 -0.64
CA CYS A 469 -23.45 -3.45 -1.48
C CYS A 469 -22.05 -2.82 -1.40
N PHE A 470 -21.50 -2.38 -2.52
CA PHE A 470 -20.18 -1.76 -2.58
C PHE A 470 -20.03 -0.76 -3.75
N LEU A 471 -19.02 0.10 -3.67
CA LEU A 471 -18.52 0.88 -4.80
C LEU A 471 -17.29 0.21 -5.40
N ARG A 472 -17.22 0.20 -6.73
CA ARG A 472 -16.11 -0.35 -7.50
C ARG A 472 -15.90 0.50 -8.76
N ALA A 473 -14.64 0.83 -9.07
CA ALA A 473 -14.33 1.41 -10.37
C ALA A 473 -14.19 0.30 -11.42
N ASN A 474 -14.54 0.57 -12.68
CA ASN A 474 -14.47 -0.39 -13.76
C ASN A 474 -14.28 0.34 -15.09
N GLU A 475 -13.31 -0.11 -15.88
CA GLU A 475 -13.01 0.40 -17.22
C GLU A 475 -13.67 -0.44 -18.32
N CYS A 476 -13.76 -1.75 -18.12
CA CYS A 476 -14.20 -2.75 -19.10
C CYS A 476 -15.57 -2.47 -19.74
N LYS A 477 -16.48 -1.82 -19.02
CA LYS A 477 -17.83 -1.52 -19.52
C LYS A 477 -17.89 -0.45 -20.61
N THR A 478 -16.97 0.51 -20.61
CA THR A 478 -17.04 1.67 -21.51
C THR A 478 -15.73 2.00 -22.22
N GLY A 479 -14.62 1.38 -21.82
CA GLY A 479 -13.27 1.76 -22.23
C GLY A 479 -12.68 2.91 -21.40
N PHE A 480 -13.41 3.43 -20.40
CA PHE A 480 -12.94 4.44 -19.45
C PHE A 480 -13.30 4.05 -18.02
N CYS A 481 -12.39 4.33 -17.07
CA CYS A 481 -12.59 4.02 -15.66
C CYS A 481 -13.69 4.90 -15.04
N HIS A 482 -14.79 4.27 -14.62
CA HIS A 482 -15.92 4.92 -13.95
C HIS A 482 -16.33 4.21 -12.67
N LEU A 483 -16.99 4.92 -11.76
CA LEU A 483 -17.54 4.36 -10.53
C LEU A 483 -18.91 3.71 -10.76
N TYR A 484 -19.07 2.50 -10.21
CA TYR A 484 -20.31 1.76 -10.17
C TYR A 484 -20.68 1.45 -8.72
N LYS A 485 -21.97 1.61 -8.40
CA LYS A 485 -22.56 1.03 -7.19
C LYS A 485 -23.13 -0.34 -7.56
N VAL A 486 -22.68 -1.37 -6.87
CA VAL A 486 -23.05 -2.77 -7.12
C VAL A 486 -23.66 -3.34 -5.84
N THR A 487 -24.73 -4.12 -6.00
CA THR A 487 -25.28 -4.96 -4.93
C THR A 487 -25.23 -6.40 -5.42
N ALA A 488 -24.65 -7.28 -4.60
CA ALA A 488 -24.44 -8.68 -4.89
C ALA A 488 -25.22 -9.54 -3.88
N ILE A 489 -26.08 -10.45 -4.35
CA ILE A 489 -26.85 -11.36 -3.50
C ILE A 489 -26.02 -12.61 -3.13
N LEU A 490 -25.74 -12.81 -1.86
CA LEU A 490 -24.91 -13.88 -1.29
C LEU A 490 -25.71 -15.18 -1.10
N LYS A 491 -26.06 -15.86 -2.20
CA LYS A 491 -26.77 -17.15 -2.12
C LYS A 491 -25.82 -18.29 -1.78
N SER A 492 -26.14 -19.08 -0.74
CA SER A 492 -25.41 -20.29 -0.38
C SER A 492 -25.95 -21.52 -1.12
N GLN A 493 -25.07 -22.36 -1.68
CA GLN A 493 -25.47 -23.56 -2.43
C GLN A 493 -25.40 -24.86 -1.62
N GLY A 494 -24.75 -24.84 -0.45
CA GLY A 494 -24.60 -26.03 0.39
C GLY A 494 -23.54 -26.98 -0.14
N TYR A 495 -22.30 -26.91 0.36
CA TYR A 495 -21.21 -27.81 -0.03
C TYR A 495 -20.85 -28.79 1.09
N ASP A 496 -20.58 -30.04 0.74
CA ASP A 496 -19.92 -30.99 1.63
C ASP A 496 -18.41 -30.87 1.46
N TRP A 497 -17.76 -30.16 2.39
CA TRP A 497 -16.34 -29.85 2.30
C TRP A 497 -15.43 -31.05 2.56
N SER A 498 -15.98 -32.20 2.96
CA SER A 498 -15.21 -33.45 3.09
C SER A 498 -14.94 -34.14 1.76
N GLU A 499 -15.70 -33.80 0.71
CA GLU A 499 -15.51 -34.30 -0.64
C GLU A 499 -14.61 -33.36 -1.45
N PRO A 500 -13.83 -33.87 -2.42
CA PRO A 500 -13.04 -33.02 -3.30
C PRO A 500 -13.91 -32.01 -4.04
N PHE A 501 -13.52 -30.73 -3.96
CA PHE A 501 -14.23 -29.69 -4.69
C PHE A 501 -14.05 -29.89 -6.20
N SER A 502 -15.11 -30.34 -6.87
CA SER A 502 -15.19 -30.48 -8.32
C SER A 502 -16.17 -29.44 -8.86
N PRO A 503 -15.71 -28.30 -9.39
CA PRO A 503 -16.61 -27.34 -10.02
C PRO A 503 -17.26 -28.02 -11.23
N ARG A 504 -18.58 -28.22 -11.23
CA ARG A 504 -19.27 -28.80 -12.41
C ARG A 504 -19.08 -27.85 -13.60
N GLU A 505 -18.98 -28.37 -14.83
CA GLU A 505 -18.94 -27.53 -16.02
C GLU A 505 -20.21 -26.64 -16.07
N GLY A 506 -20.03 -25.33 -15.88
CA GLY A 506 -21.10 -24.34 -15.70
C GLY A 506 -21.16 -23.69 -14.30
N GLU A 507 -20.51 -24.25 -13.28
CA GLU A 507 -20.54 -23.77 -11.88
C GLU A 507 -19.53 -22.68 -11.53
N GLN A 508 -18.58 -22.35 -12.41
CA GLN A 508 -17.82 -21.09 -12.28
C GLN A 508 -18.76 -19.87 -12.39
N SER A 509 -19.94 -20.02 -13.01
CA SER A 509 -21.02 -19.03 -13.00
C SER A 509 -21.93 -19.11 -11.75
N LEU A 510 -21.75 -20.06 -10.84
CA LEU A 510 -22.68 -20.42 -9.75
C LEU A 510 -22.14 -20.12 -8.33
N MET A 511 -20.84 -19.81 -8.18
CA MET A 511 -20.32 -19.03 -7.04
C MET A 511 -20.67 -17.54 -7.14
N ASN A 512 -21.25 -17.12 -8.28
CA ASN A 512 -21.65 -15.74 -8.51
C ASN A 512 -22.84 -15.39 -7.64
N ALA A 513 -22.74 -14.25 -6.98
CA ALA A 513 -23.90 -13.56 -6.48
C ALA A 513 -24.89 -13.29 -7.64
N VAL A 514 -26.09 -13.86 -7.56
CA VAL A 514 -27.11 -13.74 -8.63
C VAL A 514 -27.57 -12.28 -8.71
N ASP A 515 -27.52 -11.70 -9.91
CA ASP A 515 -27.90 -10.32 -10.25
C ASP A 515 -27.09 -9.19 -9.60
N SER A 516 -25.97 -8.80 -10.24
CA SER A 516 -25.34 -7.50 -9.97
C SER A 516 -26.06 -6.38 -10.74
N HIS A 517 -27.04 -5.73 -10.10
CA HIS A 517 -27.62 -4.51 -10.66
C HIS A 517 -26.60 -3.36 -10.57
N SER A 518 -25.74 -3.22 -11.57
CA SER A 518 -24.83 -2.08 -11.65
C SER A 518 -25.59 -0.85 -12.14
N ARG A 519 -25.89 0.09 -11.24
CA ARG A 519 -26.37 1.42 -11.65
C ARG A 519 -25.18 2.34 -11.83
N PHE A 520 -24.99 2.81 -13.06
CA PHE A 520 -24.09 3.92 -13.35
C PHE A 520 -24.62 5.18 -12.66
N LYS A 521 -23.92 5.66 -11.64
CA LYS A 521 -24.25 6.94 -10.99
C LYS A 521 -23.41 8.04 -11.63
N CYS A 522 -23.82 8.53 -12.80
CA CYS A 522 -23.44 9.87 -13.22
C CYS A 522 -24.42 10.86 -12.58
N GLY A 523 -24.05 11.33 -11.39
CA GLY A 523 -24.84 12.31 -10.66
C GLY A 523 -23.92 13.08 -9.72
N LEU A 524 -23.14 13.99 -10.29
CA LEU A 524 -22.74 15.19 -9.56
C LEU A 524 -24.05 15.93 -9.21
N LYS A 525 -24.42 15.90 -7.93
CA LYS A 525 -25.27 16.93 -7.34
C LYS A 525 -24.44 17.73 -6.36
#